data_AF-A0A183NKD7-F1
#
_entry.id   AF-A0A183NKD7-F1
#
_cell.length_a   1.000
_cell.length_b   1.000
_cell.length_c   1.000
_cell.angle_alpha   90.00
_cell.angle_beta   90.00
_cell.angle_gamma   90.00
#
_symmetry.space_group_name_H-M   'P 1'
#
loop_
_entity.id
_entity.type
_entity.pdbx_description
1 polymer ?
#
loop_
_entity_poly.entity_id
_entity_poly.type
_entity_poly.pdbx_seq_one_letter_code
_entity_poly.pdbx_strand_id
1 'polypeptide(L)'
;MESKWKEIKEAITPTCHEVLGHKKHHQKEWNTVDTLDKTQERRNKKAATNTSKTRAQNSKAQAEYIDVNKQVKRGIRTGKRKYVEGLAMTVEKAAREGNMRQLYDTTKELAGNYREPERPVKSKEEKVINNIKEQRNRWVEHFKELMNRPTPLNPPNIEVAPTDLSIDVDPPKVEEISMAIR
;
A
#
# COMPACT_ATOMS: atom_id res chain seq x y z
N MET A 1 -15.93 -27.68 -37.46
CA MET A 1 -14.79 -27.22 -36.62
C MET A 1 -15.22 -26.86 -35.20
N GLU A 2 -16.36 -26.20 -35.01
CA GLU A 2 -16.88 -25.87 -33.66
C GLU A 2 -17.17 -27.09 -32.76
N SER A 3 -17.67 -28.19 -33.31
CA SER A 3 -17.92 -29.44 -32.54
C SER A 3 -16.64 -29.99 -31.91
N LYS A 4 -15.56 -30.12 -32.70
CA LYS A 4 -14.25 -30.62 -32.22
C LYS A 4 -13.67 -29.72 -31.13
N TRP A 5 -13.84 -28.41 -31.24
CA TRP A 5 -13.38 -27.46 -30.23
C TRP A 5 -14.16 -27.55 -28.92
N LYS A 6 -15.47 -27.83 -29.01
CA LYS A 6 -16.33 -28.07 -27.86
C LYS A 6 -15.93 -29.35 -27.11
N GLU A 7 -15.71 -30.44 -27.84
CA GLU A 7 -15.25 -31.72 -27.27
C GLU A 7 -13.91 -31.58 -26.53
N ILE A 8 -12.95 -30.84 -27.11
CA ILE A 8 -11.65 -30.58 -26.47
C ILE A 8 -11.82 -29.79 -25.17
N LYS A 9 -12.66 -28.75 -25.16
CA LYS A 9 -12.93 -27.98 -23.94
C LYS A 9 -13.59 -28.83 -22.87
N GLU A 10 -14.53 -29.69 -23.25
CA GLU A 10 -15.27 -30.55 -22.34
C GLU A 10 -14.39 -31.63 -21.70
N ALA A 11 -13.34 -32.10 -22.39
CA ALA A 11 -12.35 -33.03 -21.82
C ALA A 11 -11.32 -32.33 -20.91
N ILE A 12 -10.82 -31.17 -21.31
CA ILE A 12 -9.72 -30.48 -20.60
C ILE A 12 -10.20 -29.78 -19.33
N THR A 13 -11.35 -29.08 -19.40
CA THR A 13 -11.87 -28.28 -18.28
C THR A 13 -12.06 -29.06 -16.98
N PRO A 14 -12.72 -30.24 -16.95
CA PRO A 14 -12.87 -31.01 -15.72
C PRO A 14 -11.54 -31.53 -15.18
N THR A 15 -10.67 -32.02 -16.07
CA THR A 15 -9.32 -32.49 -15.72
C THR A 15 -8.49 -31.37 -15.07
N CYS A 16 -8.53 -30.16 -15.62
CA CYS A 16 -7.87 -29.00 -15.04
C CYS A 16 -8.45 -28.61 -13.67
N HIS A 17 -9.76 -28.68 -13.49
CA HIS A 17 -10.38 -28.37 -12.19
C HIS A 17 -10.05 -29.41 -11.12
N GLU A 18 -9.92 -30.68 -11.48
CA GLU A 18 -9.53 -31.76 -10.55
C GLU A 18 -8.06 -31.64 -10.13
N VAL A 19 -7.15 -31.42 -11.10
CA VAL A 19 -5.70 -31.37 -10.83
C VAL A 19 -5.25 -30.04 -10.22
N LEU A 20 -5.72 -28.91 -10.75
CA LEU A 20 -5.26 -27.58 -10.34
C LEU A 20 -6.19 -26.93 -9.31
N GLY A 21 -7.38 -27.48 -9.10
CA GLY A 21 -8.42 -26.85 -8.29
C GLY A 21 -8.97 -25.57 -8.93
N HIS A 22 -9.94 -24.96 -8.26
CA HIS A 22 -10.38 -23.62 -8.63
C HIS A 22 -9.46 -22.60 -7.97
N LYS A 23 -8.90 -21.68 -8.77
CA LYS A 23 -8.20 -20.51 -8.23
C LYS A 23 -9.18 -19.74 -7.34
N LYS A 24 -8.94 -19.76 -6.03
CA LYS A 24 -9.69 -18.95 -5.07
C LYS A 24 -9.42 -17.49 -5.38
N HIS A 25 -10.29 -16.89 -6.18
CA HIS A 25 -10.37 -15.45 -6.27
C HIS A 25 -10.98 -14.98 -4.96
N HIS A 26 -10.15 -14.49 -4.05
CA HIS A 26 -10.65 -13.61 -2.99
C HIS A 26 -11.33 -12.46 -3.72
N GLN A 27 -12.65 -12.44 -3.66
CA GLN A 27 -13.41 -11.33 -4.17
C GLN A 27 -12.95 -10.13 -3.37
N LYS A 28 -12.37 -9.14 -4.06
CA LYS A 28 -11.96 -7.90 -3.40
C LYS A 28 -13.20 -7.36 -2.69
N GLU A 29 -13.08 -7.09 -1.40
CA GLU A 29 -14.21 -6.79 -0.50
C GLU A 29 -15.10 -5.64 -0.99
N TRP A 30 -14.56 -4.77 -1.84
CA TRP A 30 -15.30 -3.67 -2.45
C TRP A 30 -16.26 -4.06 -3.59
N ASN A 31 -16.22 -5.30 -4.11
CA ASN A 31 -17.17 -5.75 -5.14
C ASN A 31 -18.48 -6.25 -4.53
N THR A 32 -19.50 -5.40 -4.55
CA THR A 32 -20.87 -5.71 -4.10
C THR A 32 -21.58 -6.68 -5.05
N VAL A 33 -22.51 -7.48 -4.53
CA VAL A 33 -23.38 -8.41 -5.30
C VAL A 33 -24.08 -7.68 -6.45
N ASP A 34 -24.71 -6.53 -6.18
CA ASP A 34 -25.34 -5.68 -7.21
C ASP A 34 -24.39 -5.29 -8.35
N THR A 35 -23.10 -5.08 -8.06
CA THR A 35 -22.09 -4.75 -9.10
C THR A 35 -21.71 -5.97 -9.92
N LEU A 36 -21.74 -7.17 -9.34
CA LEU A 36 -21.54 -8.42 -10.07
C LEU A 36 -22.71 -8.69 -11.03
N ASP A 37 -23.94 -8.53 -10.55
CA ASP A 37 -25.15 -8.76 -11.35
C ASP A 37 -25.17 -7.82 -12.57
N LYS A 38 -24.89 -6.53 -12.37
CA LYS A 38 -24.73 -5.55 -13.46
C LYS A 38 -23.57 -5.88 -14.40
N THR A 39 -22.50 -6.50 -13.89
CA THR A 39 -21.39 -6.95 -14.73
C THR A 39 -21.83 -8.09 -15.65
N GLN A 40 -22.68 -9.00 -15.14
CA GLN A 40 -23.26 -10.05 -15.95
C GLN A 40 -24.26 -9.50 -16.97
N GLU A 41 -25.10 -8.54 -16.57
CA GLU A 41 -26.00 -7.84 -17.48
C GLU A 41 -25.23 -7.16 -18.63
N ARG A 42 -24.14 -6.47 -18.32
CA ARG A 42 -23.25 -5.86 -19.32
C ARG A 42 -22.72 -6.91 -20.31
N ARG A 43 -22.37 -8.12 -19.86
CA ARG A 43 -21.92 -9.22 -20.74
C ARG A 43 -23.02 -9.65 -21.70
N ASN A 44 -24.25 -9.78 -21.20
CA ASN A 44 -25.41 -10.14 -22.02
C ASN A 44 -25.70 -9.06 -23.07
N LYS A 45 -25.66 -7.77 -22.69
CA LYS A 45 -25.81 -6.65 -23.64
C LYS A 45 -24.69 -6.62 -24.69
N LYS A 46 -23.46 -6.95 -24.29
CA LYS A 46 -22.33 -7.06 -25.23
C LYS A 46 -22.51 -8.21 -26.23
N ALA A 47 -23.05 -9.34 -25.79
CA ALA A 47 -23.38 -10.45 -26.67
C ALA A 47 -24.43 -10.03 -27.71
N ALA A 48 -25.48 -9.32 -27.30
CA ALA A 48 -26.51 -8.81 -28.20
C ALA A 48 -25.94 -7.84 -29.27
N THR A 49 -24.97 -7.01 -28.91
CA THR A 49 -24.24 -6.16 -29.88
C THR A 49 -23.49 -7.03 -30.90
N ASN A 50 -22.76 -8.04 -30.45
CA ASN A 50 -21.95 -8.90 -31.30
C ASN A 50 -22.79 -9.79 -32.25
N THR A 51 -24.02 -10.15 -31.86
CA THR A 51 -24.93 -10.96 -32.68
C THR A 51 -25.86 -10.14 -33.58
N SER A 52 -25.76 -8.80 -33.55
CA SER A 52 -26.65 -7.93 -34.33
C SER A 52 -26.39 -8.05 -35.84
N LYS A 53 -27.48 -8.16 -36.62
CA LYS A 53 -27.40 -8.37 -38.08
C LYS A 53 -27.55 -7.09 -38.89
N THR A 54 -28.24 -6.09 -38.34
CA THR A 54 -28.55 -4.83 -39.05
C THR A 54 -27.98 -3.63 -38.29
N ARG A 55 -27.57 -2.58 -39.02
CA ARG A 55 -27.00 -1.34 -38.45
C ARG A 55 -27.87 -0.69 -37.37
N ALA A 56 -29.20 -0.66 -37.56
CA ALA A 56 -30.14 -0.09 -36.60
C ALA A 56 -30.26 -0.93 -35.31
N GLN A 57 -30.19 -2.25 -35.41
CA GLN A 57 -30.16 -3.14 -34.24
C GLN A 57 -28.86 -2.98 -33.47
N ASN A 58 -27.73 -2.89 -34.19
CA ASN A 58 -26.43 -2.67 -33.58
C ASN A 58 -26.36 -1.33 -32.84
N SER A 59 -26.85 -0.24 -33.43
CA SER A 59 -26.86 1.07 -32.77
C SER A 59 -27.69 1.07 -31.49
N LYS A 60 -28.86 0.43 -31.49
CA LYS A 60 -29.70 0.28 -30.29
C LYS A 60 -29.02 -0.58 -29.20
N ALA A 61 -28.53 -1.76 -29.57
CA ALA A 61 -27.85 -2.66 -28.63
C ALA A 61 -26.58 -2.02 -28.04
N GLN A 62 -25.86 -1.24 -28.85
CA GLN A 62 -24.66 -0.54 -28.41
C GLN A 62 -24.98 0.62 -27.46
N ALA A 63 -26.08 1.34 -27.68
CA ALA A 63 -26.56 2.36 -26.74
C ALA A 63 -26.89 1.74 -25.36
N GLU A 64 -27.60 0.62 -25.35
CA GLU A 64 -27.92 -0.12 -24.12
C GLU A 64 -26.63 -0.62 -23.41
N TYR A 65 -25.69 -1.21 -24.15
CA TYR A 65 -24.40 -1.62 -23.59
C TYR A 65 -23.62 -0.45 -22.97
N ILE A 66 -23.62 0.73 -23.62
CA ILE A 66 -22.93 1.91 -23.12
C ILE A 66 -23.52 2.35 -21.78
N ASP A 67 -24.84 2.35 -21.65
CA ASP A 67 -25.50 2.75 -20.40
C ASP A 67 -25.17 1.79 -19.25
N VAL A 68 -25.36 0.49 -19.44
CA VAL A 68 -25.03 -0.52 -18.41
C VAL A 68 -23.53 -0.47 -18.06
N ASN A 69 -22.65 -0.29 -19.04
CA ASN A 69 -21.21 -0.16 -18.79
C ASN A 69 -20.86 1.09 -17.96
N LYS A 70 -21.56 2.22 -18.16
CA LYS A 70 -21.40 3.41 -17.31
C LYS A 70 -21.83 3.11 -15.88
N GLN A 71 -22.97 2.43 -15.70
CA GLN A 71 -23.47 2.06 -14.37
C GLN A 71 -22.49 1.12 -13.64
N VAL A 72 -21.98 0.08 -14.30
CA VAL A 72 -20.96 -0.83 -13.75
C VAL A 72 -19.72 -0.05 -13.31
N LYS A 73 -19.20 0.84 -14.15
CA LYS A 73 -18.01 1.66 -13.80
C LYS A 73 -18.26 2.56 -12.59
N ARG A 74 -19.45 3.17 -12.50
CA ARG A 74 -19.84 3.99 -11.35
C ARG A 74 -19.95 3.13 -10.09
N GLY A 75 -20.62 1.98 -10.16
CA GLY A 75 -20.76 1.04 -9.05
C GLY A 75 -19.41 0.60 -8.49
N ILE A 76 -18.50 0.15 -9.36
CA ILE A 76 -17.13 -0.23 -9.00
C ILE A 76 -16.39 0.91 -8.27
N ARG A 77 -16.50 2.14 -8.79
CA ARG A 77 -15.84 3.31 -8.19
C ARG A 77 -16.42 3.63 -6.80
N THR A 78 -17.74 3.57 -6.66
CA THR A 78 -18.43 3.80 -5.39
C THR A 78 -18.09 2.71 -4.37
N GLY A 79 -18.10 1.44 -4.78
CA GLY A 79 -17.72 0.32 -3.91
C GLY A 79 -16.29 0.47 -3.40
N LYS A 80 -15.34 0.80 -4.28
CA LYS A 80 -13.95 1.06 -3.88
C LYS A 80 -13.84 2.23 -2.89
N ARG A 81 -14.59 3.32 -3.11
CA ARG A 81 -14.60 4.47 -2.20
C ARG A 81 -15.10 4.07 -0.81
N LYS A 82 -16.24 3.37 -0.73
CA LYS A 82 -16.81 2.91 0.55
C LYS A 82 -15.86 2.00 1.32
N TYR A 83 -15.18 1.10 0.63
CA TYR A 83 -14.18 0.23 1.26
C TYR A 83 -13.01 1.02 1.84
N VAL A 84 -12.43 1.95 1.07
CA VAL A 84 -11.36 2.84 1.54
C VAL A 84 -11.81 3.69 2.73
N GLU A 85 -13.04 4.20 2.69
CA GLU A 85 -13.63 4.98 3.78
C GLU A 85 -13.83 4.14 5.05
N GLY A 86 -14.28 2.88 4.92
CA GLY A 86 -14.39 1.95 6.05
C GLY A 86 -13.03 1.61 6.69
N LEU A 87 -11.98 1.43 5.88
CA LEU A 87 -10.61 1.29 6.39
C LEU A 87 -10.16 2.54 7.15
N ALA A 88 -10.40 3.73 6.60
CA ALA A 88 -10.03 4.98 7.26
C ALA A 88 -10.74 5.17 8.61
N MET A 89 -12.04 4.83 8.71
CA MET A 89 -12.76 4.84 9.98
C MET A 89 -12.18 3.86 11.00
N THR A 90 -11.71 2.70 10.53
CA THR A 90 -11.07 1.69 11.39
C THR A 90 -9.73 2.17 11.93
N VAL A 91 -8.92 2.82 11.08
CA VAL A 91 -7.66 3.47 11.48
C VAL A 91 -7.92 4.54 12.55
N GLU A 92 -8.91 5.41 12.31
CA GLU A 92 -9.27 6.47 13.26
C GLU A 92 -9.70 5.92 14.62
N LYS A 93 -10.55 4.87 14.61
CA LYS A 93 -10.97 4.19 15.83
C LYS A 93 -9.78 3.58 16.58
N ALA A 94 -8.90 2.87 15.88
CA ALA A 94 -7.71 2.26 16.48
C ALA A 94 -6.78 3.31 17.10
N ALA A 95 -6.65 4.48 16.47
CA ALA A 95 -5.89 5.60 17.01
C ALA A 95 -6.50 6.14 18.32
N ARG A 96 -7.82 6.31 18.36
CA ARG A 96 -8.54 6.76 19.57
C ARG A 96 -8.42 5.76 20.72
N GLU A 97 -8.43 4.46 20.41
CA GLU A 97 -8.29 3.37 21.40
C GLU A 97 -6.84 3.10 21.81
N GLY A 98 -5.84 3.74 21.18
CA GLY A 98 -4.42 3.47 21.40
C GLY A 98 -3.94 2.11 20.88
N ASN A 99 -4.72 1.44 20.02
CA ASN A 99 -4.37 0.15 19.44
C ASN A 99 -3.39 0.33 18.26
N MET A 100 -2.13 0.54 18.60
CA MET A 100 -1.07 0.83 17.65
C MET A 100 -0.87 -0.28 16.60
N ARG A 101 -1.06 -1.55 16.99
CA ARG A 101 -0.91 -2.68 16.07
C ARG A 101 -1.94 -2.64 14.94
N GLN A 102 -3.23 -2.49 15.28
CA GLN A 102 -4.29 -2.39 14.26
C GLN A 102 -4.15 -1.15 13.39
N LEU A 103 -3.73 -0.02 13.99
CA LEU A 103 -3.44 1.21 13.25
C LEU A 103 -2.39 0.97 12.17
N TYR A 104 -1.24 0.37 12.51
CA TYR A 104 -0.19 0.07 11.54
C TYR A 104 -0.62 -0.95 10.48
N ASP A 105 -1.29 -2.04 10.88
CA ASP A 105 -1.71 -3.09 9.94
C ASP A 105 -2.71 -2.55 8.91
N THR A 106 -3.71 -1.79 9.34
CA THR A 106 -4.73 -1.19 8.45
C THR A 106 -4.18 -0.05 7.60
N THR A 107 -3.27 0.77 8.14
CA THR A 107 -2.57 1.81 7.37
C THR A 107 -1.71 1.19 6.27
N LYS A 108 -1.05 0.07 6.56
CA LYS A 108 -0.27 -0.70 5.58
C LYS A 108 -1.17 -1.29 4.50
N GLU A 109 -2.35 -1.78 4.86
CA GLU A 109 -3.36 -2.24 3.89
C GLU A 109 -3.83 -1.10 2.98
N LEU A 110 -4.09 0.10 3.54
CA LEU A 110 -4.53 1.29 2.82
C LEU A 110 -3.46 1.82 1.85
N ALA A 111 -2.20 1.85 2.27
CA ALA A 111 -1.06 2.24 1.44
C ALA A 111 -0.85 1.30 0.24
N GLY A 112 -1.43 0.10 0.29
CA GLY A 112 -1.31 -0.92 -0.75
C GLY A 112 0.12 -1.47 -0.85
N ASN A 113 0.39 -2.16 -1.96
CA ASN A 113 1.71 -2.73 -2.22
C ASN A 113 2.71 -1.64 -2.63
N TYR A 114 3.08 -0.75 -1.71
CA TYR A 114 4.36 -0.08 -1.80
C TYR A 114 5.43 -1.15 -1.58
N ARG A 115 6.05 -1.62 -2.66
CA ARG A 115 7.32 -2.33 -2.52
C ARG A 115 8.30 -1.27 -2.09
N GLU A 116 8.69 -1.28 -0.81
CA GLU A 116 9.92 -0.60 -0.44
C GLU A 116 11.00 -1.10 -1.40
N PRO A 117 11.68 -0.20 -2.13
CA PRO A 117 12.89 -0.63 -2.80
C PRO A 117 13.82 -1.17 -1.71
N GLU A 118 14.35 -2.38 -1.89
CA GLU A 118 15.44 -2.87 -1.03
C GLU A 118 16.57 -1.85 -1.14
N ARG A 119 16.69 -0.97 -0.15
CA ARG A 119 17.79 -0.03 -0.07
C ARG A 119 18.99 -0.85 0.36
N PRO A 120 20.00 -1.02 -0.50
CA PRO A 120 21.15 -1.83 -0.14
C PRO A 120 21.89 -1.15 1.02
N VAL A 121 22.24 -1.92 2.04
CA VAL A 121 22.98 -1.43 3.20
C VAL A 121 24.45 -1.81 3.01
N LYS A 122 25.39 -0.93 3.35
CA LYS A 122 26.82 -1.28 3.33
C LYS A 122 27.20 -2.08 4.57
N SER A 123 27.94 -3.16 4.37
CA SER A 123 28.64 -3.88 5.42
C SER A 123 29.76 -3.03 6.04
N LYS A 124 30.36 -3.51 7.12
CA LYS A 124 31.54 -2.87 7.74
C LYS A 124 32.76 -2.87 6.79
N GLU A 125 32.80 -3.82 5.85
CA GLU A 125 33.84 -3.98 4.83
C GLU A 125 33.46 -3.27 3.51
N GLU A 126 32.58 -2.27 3.57
CA GLU A 126 32.05 -1.49 2.43
C GLU A 126 31.29 -2.28 1.35
N LYS A 127 31.19 -3.60 1.47
CA LYS A 127 30.42 -4.46 0.55
C LYS A 127 28.93 -4.18 0.66
N VAL A 128 28.25 -4.11 -0.48
CA VAL A 128 26.80 -3.88 -0.57
C VAL A 128 26.03 -5.14 -0.17
N ILE A 129 25.04 -4.98 0.73
CA ILE A 129 24.16 -6.04 1.24
C ILE A 129 22.75 -5.85 0.68
N ASN A 130 22.29 -6.86 -0.05
CA ASN A 130 21.03 -6.84 -0.79
C ASN A 130 19.94 -7.67 -0.08
N ASN A 131 20.33 -8.64 0.75
CA ASN A 131 19.44 -9.61 1.38
C ASN A 131 18.88 -9.10 2.72
N ILE A 132 17.55 -9.12 2.90
CA ILE A 132 16.86 -8.69 4.13
C ILE A 132 17.41 -9.34 5.40
N LYS A 133 17.76 -10.63 5.36
CA LYS A 133 18.29 -11.34 6.55
C LYS A 133 19.67 -10.80 6.94
N GLU A 134 20.51 -10.56 5.95
CA GLU A 134 21.86 -10.01 6.16
C GLU A 134 21.80 -8.54 6.58
N GLN A 135 20.86 -7.76 6.05
CA GLN A 135 20.62 -6.38 6.49
C GLN A 135 20.20 -6.34 7.97
N ARG A 136 19.31 -7.23 8.41
CA ARG A 136 18.94 -7.34 9.84
C ARG A 136 20.15 -7.69 10.70
N ASN A 137 20.98 -8.62 10.27
CA ASN A 137 22.20 -8.98 11.01
C ASN A 137 23.16 -7.78 11.10
N ARG A 138 23.36 -7.03 10.01
CA ARG A 138 24.17 -5.82 9.98
C ARG A 138 23.66 -4.73 10.93
N TRP A 139 22.33 -4.57 11.04
CA TRP A 139 21.71 -3.67 12.02
C TRP A 139 21.96 -4.13 13.46
N VAL A 140 21.80 -5.43 13.74
CA VAL A 140 22.09 -6.00 15.07
C VAL A 140 23.55 -5.78 15.45
N GLU A 141 24.50 -5.98 14.54
CA GLU A 141 25.92 -5.69 14.75
C GLU A 141 26.17 -4.21 15.06
N HIS A 142 25.59 -3.30 14.26
CA HIS A 142 25.75 -1.86 14.45
C HIS A 142 25.30 -1.42 15.84
N PHE A 143 24.09 -1.83 16.24
CA PHE A 143 23.53 -1.46 17.54
C PHE A 143 24.28 -2.12 18.69
N LYS A 144 24.80 -3.34 18.52
CA LYS A 144 25.66 -3.96 19.53
C LYS A 144 26.96 -3.19 19.72
N GLU A 145 27.62 -2.76 18.65
CA GLU A 145 28.86 -1.99 18.74
C GLU A 145 28.63 -0.59 19.34
N LEU A 146 27.53 0.07 18.96
CA LEU A 146 27.18 1.40 19.46
C LEU A 146 26.82 1.37 20.96
N MET A 147 26.00 0.41 21.38
CA MET A 147 25.44 0.36 22.74
C MET A 147 26.34 -0.36 23.74
N ASN A 148 27.28 -1.20 23.28
CA ASN A 148 28.19 -1.95 24.16
C ASN A 148 29.66 -1.55 23.97
N ARG A 149 29.93 -0.28 23.63
CA ARG A 149 31.30 0.21 23.51
C ARG A 149 32.01 0.08 24.86
N PRO A 150 33.17 -0.59 24.95
CA PRO A 150 33.92 -0.68 26.18
C PRO A 150 34.36 0.71 26.62
N THR A 151 34.41 0.94 27.94
CA THR A 151 34.91 2.18 28.52
C THR A 151 36.27 2.51 27.90
N PRO A 152 36.44 3.70 27.28
CA PRO A 152 37.70 4.09 26.69
C PRO A 152 38.83 3.95 27.72
N LEU A 153 39.92 3.27 27.34
CA LEU A 153 41.08 3.05 28.24
C LEU A 153 41.74 4.38 28.65
N ASN A 154 41.69 5.35 27.75
CA ASN A 154 42.10 6.71 28.02
C ASN A 154 40.85 7.55 28.21
N PRO A 155 40.72 8.30 29.32
CA PRO A 155 39.70 9.33 29.40
C PRO A 155 39.86 10.26 28.19
N PRO A 156 38.76 10.77 27.60
CA PRO A 156 38.86 11.73 26.53
C PRO A 156 39.75 12.89 26.99
N ASN A 157 40.83 13.16 26.26
CA ASN A 157 41.65 14.34 26.46
C ASN A 157 40.82 15.53 25.98
N ILE A 158 39.97 16.02 26.86
CA ILE A 158 39.23 17.26 26.67
C ILE A 158 40.31 18.34 26.81
N GLU A 159 40.77 18.90 25.69
CA GLU A 159 41.52 20.15 25.74
C GLU A 159 40.68 21.12 26.57
N VAL A 160 41.26 21.63 27.65
CA VAL A 160 40.60 22.60 28.53
C VAL A 160 40.09 23.70 27.62
N ALA A 161 38.77 23.84 27.55
CA ALA A 161 38.16 24.91 26.79
C ALA A 161 38.84 26.22 27.23
N PRO A 162 39.25 27.10 26.30
CA PRO A 162 39.72 28.42 26.65
C PRO A 162 38.71 29.01 27.63
N THR A 163 39.23 29.45 28.79
CA THR A 163 38.54 30.07 29.92
C THR A 163 37.19 30.69 29.56
N ASP A 164 36.19 30.43 30.41
CA ASP A 164 34.84 31.01 30.40
C ASP A 164 34.70 32.16 29.41
N LEU A 165 33.97 31.92 28.32
CA LEU A 165 33.44 33.01 27.52
C LEU A 165 32.78 33.95 28.51
N SER A 166 33.26 35.21 28.57
CA SER A 166 32.72 36.28 29.40
C SER A 166 31.31 36.63 28.90
N ILE A 167 30.40 35.70 29.09
CA ILE A 167 28.99 35.84 28.86
C ILE A 167 28.48 36.45 30.15
N ASP A 168 27.99 37.68 30.03
CA ASP A 168 27.30 38.33 31.13
C ASP A 168 26.08 37.49 31.49
N VAL A 169 26.12 36.87 32.67
CA VAL A 169 25.04 36.04 33.21
C VAL A 169 24.09 36.87 34.06
N ASP A 170 24.33 38.18 34.19
CA ASP A 170 23.45 39.05 34.94
C ASP A 170 22.10 39.21 34.23
N PRO A 171 21.00 39.40 35.00
CA PRO A 171 19.69 39.63 34.43
C PRO A 171 19.71 40.84 33.46
N PRO A 172 19.12 40.71 32.25
CA PRO A 172 19.15 41.77 31.25
C PRO A 172 18.49 43.04 31.78
N LYS A 173 19.08 44.20 31.48
CA LYS A 173 18.57 45.48 31.96
C LYS A 173 17.29 45.86 31.20
N VAL A 174 16.38 46.56 31.88
CA VAL A 174 15.09 47.00 31.30
C VAL A 174 15.29 47.78 30.00
N GLU A 175 16.38 48.53 29.89
CA GLU A 175 16.78 49.27 28.69
C GLU A 175 17.12 48.35 27.51
N GLU A 176 17.86 47.26 27.75
CA GLU A 176 18.21 46.26 26.71
C GLU A 176 16.97 45.53 26.20
N ILE A 177 16.06 45.15 27.10
CA ILE A 177 14.78 44.53 26.76
C ILE A 177 13.94 45.49 25.89
N SER A 178 13.94 46.78 26.21
CA SER A 178 13.18 47.79 25.44
C SER A 178 13.73 48.01 24.03
N MET A 179 15.05 47.90 23.82
CA MET A 179 15.66 48.01 22.50
C MET A 179 15.39 46.79 21.62
N ALA A 180 15.34 45.59 22.20
CA ALA A 180 15.18 44.33 21.46
C ALA A 180 13.73 44.07 20.98
N ILE A 181 12.73 44.70 21.61
CA ILE A 181 11.29 44.50 21.32
C ILE A 181 10.80 45.40 20.16
N ARG A 182 11.65 46.25 19.58
CA ARG A 182 11.26 47.22 18.54
C ARG A 182 10.94 46.59 17.18
#